data_AF-A0A3M0WS11-F1
#
_entry.id   AF-A0A3M0WS11-F1
#
_cell.length_a   1.000
_cell.length_b   1.000
_cell.length_c   1.000
_cell.angle_alpha   90.00
_cell.angle_beta   90.00
_cell.angle_gamma   90.00
#
_symmetry.space_group_name_H-M   'P 1'
#
loop_
_entity.id
_entity.type
_entity.pdbx_description
1 polymer ?
#
loop_
_entity_poly.entity_id
_entity_poly.type
_entity_poly.pdbx_seq_one_letter_code
_entity_poly.pdbx_strand_id
1 'polypeptide(L)'
;MRENDLRGRLANIQTPALVLWGAEDNTVPLRDAGVVADEWPQADLRIFPKAGHWPQFETPEATRRQVAAYLGLPRSSAELYAPVDDEELVQIEQAANFLAHSDVGNDLNLAQRMRIAAQCQHRVFKPGEVIAEAAVKGDELFIIQEGTVEVYKDPDGLEPGLSSHQQQHMATLRSGQITGELAMLDQGERSADLVAGRDGATVLVLERERLLTLCEDDAVLGTRLLWNIAQAMSGRVRYILWQLNRAEQRRLAVQRQQAGVDETLVVPASKVREGGKRPSRQQPSQYPL
;
A
#
# COMPACT_ATOMS: atom_id res chain seq x y z
N MET A 1 40.57 -26.58 -24.49
CA MET A 1 39.43 -26.22 -23.62
C MET A 1 39.47 -26.82 -22.21
N ARG A 2 40.14 -27.96 -21.95
CA ARG A 2 40.19 -28.59 -20.60
C ARG A 2 40.81 -27.71 -19.49
N GLU A 3 41.69 -26.77 -19.82
CA GLU A 3 42.35 -25.92 -18.81
C GLU A 3 41.43 -24.86 -18.19
N ASN A 4 40.30 -24.55 -18.83
CA ASN A 4 39.31 -23.57 -18.35
C ASN A 4 37.97 -24.23 -17.96
N ASP A 5 38.00 -25.53 -17.65
CA ASP A 5 36.83 -26.24 -17.14
C ASP A 5 36.58 -25.83 -15.68
N LEU A 6 35.44 -25.18 -15.44
CA LEU A 6 35.06 -24.68 -14.12
C LEU A 6 34.18 -25.67 -13.35
N ARG A 7 33.92 -26.86 -13.90
CA ARG A 7 33.19 -27.93 -13.19
C ARG A 7 33.86 -28.30 -11.87
N GLY A 8 33.05 -28.57 -10.86
CA GLY A 8 33.43 -28.76 -9.47
C GLY A 8 33.84 -27.48 -8.73
N ARG A 9 33.86 -26.31 -9.41
CA ARG A 9 34.27 -25.03 -8.82
C ARG A 9 33.16 -23.97 -8.83
N LEU A 10 32.10 -24.17 -9.60
CA LEU A 10 31.00 -23.20 -9.72
C LEU A 10 30.30 -22.93 -8.38
N ALA A 11 30.21 -23.94 -7.51
CA ALA A 11 29.67 -23.82 -6.15
C ALA A 11 30.42 -22.79 -5.26
N ASN A 12 31.66 -22.41 -5.62
CA ASN A 12 32.45 -21.44 -4.86
C ASN A 12 32.11 -19.98 -5.22
N ILE A 13 31.28 -19.74 -6.23
CA ILE A 13 30.90 -18.38 -6.63
C ILE A 13 29.86 -17.85 -5.64
N GLN A 14 30.24 -16.81 -4.90
CA GLN A 14 29.39 -16.18 -3.88
C GLN A 14 28.59 -14.98 -4.41
N THR A 15 29.07 -14.37 -5.49
CA THR A 15 28.38 -13.23 -6.11
C THR A 15 27.06 -13.72 -6.70
N PRO A 16 25.91 -13.12 -6.36
CA PRO A 16 24.66 -13.38 -7.07
C PRO A 16 24.87 -13.18 -8.57
N ALA A 17 24.35 -14.10 -9.39
CA ALA A 17 24.46 -13.99 -10.84
C ALA A 17 23.19 -14.41 -11.56
N LEU A 18 22.93 -13.73 -12.68
CA LEU A 18 21.99 -14.13 -13.72
C LEU A 18 22.74 -14.86 -14.82
N VAL A 19 22.30 -16.05 -15.20
CA VAL A 19 22.85 -16.82 -16.32
C VAL A 19 21.77 -16.94 -17.38
N LEU A 20 22.04 -16.44 -18.58
CA LEU A 20 21.11 -16.51 -19.72
C LEU A 20 21.65 -17.51 -20.73
N TRP A 21 20.83 -18.49 -21.12
CA TRP A 21 21.26 -19.56 -22.02
C TRP A 21 20.23 -19.85 -23.10
N GLY A 22 20.64 -19.92 -24.37
CA GLY A 22 19.73 -20.27 -25.46
C GLY A 22 19.50 -21.78 -25.60
N ALA A 23 18.24 -22.20 -25.69
CA ALA A 23 17.87 -23.62 -25.81
C ALA A 23 18.43 -24.30 -27.08
N GLU A 24 18.72 -23.52 -28.12
CA GLU A 24 19.20 -23.97 -29.43
C GLU A 24 20.70 -23.66 -29.63
N ASP A 25 21.45 -23.45 -28.54
CA ASP A 25 22.89 -23.17 -28.58
C ASP A 25 23.66 -24.38 -29.13
N ASN A 26 24.26 -24.20 -30.32
CA ASN A 26 25.10 -25.20 -30.97
C ASN A 26 26.61 -25.04 -30.67
N THR A 27 27.00 -23.95 -29.99
CA THR A 27 28.39 -23.65 -29.60
C THR A 27 28.67 -24.19 -28.20
N VAL A 28 27.79 -23.88 -27.24
CA VAL A 28 27.82 -24.42 -25.88
C VAL A 28 26.45 -25.09 -25.61
N PRO A 29 26.35 -26.41 -25.86
CA PRO A 29 25.05 -27.09 -25.87
C PRO A 29 24.33 -27.04 -24.53
N LEU A 30 22.99 -27.06 -24.58
CA LEU A 30 22.10 -26.93 -23.42
C LEU A 30 22.40 -27.88 -22.26
N ARG A 31 22.99 -29.07 -22.51
CA ARG A 31 23.45 -29.98 -21.45
C ARG A 31 24.44 -29.32 -20.47
N ASP A 32 25.25 -28.38 -20.97
CA ASP A 32 26.27 -27.69 -20.18
C ASP A 32 25.62 -26.60 -19.30
N ALA A 33 24.40 -26.14 -19.65
CA ALA A 33 23.56 -25.35 -18.75
C ALA A 33 23.07 -26.16 -17.54
N GLY A 34 22.83 -27.46 -17.73
CA GLY A 34 22.47 -28.39 -16.65
C GLY A 34 23.56 -28.45 -15.57
N VAL A 35 24.84 -28.38 -15.97
CA VAL A 35 25.96 -28.30 -15.03
C VAL A 35 25.89 -27.03 -14.16
N VAL A 36 25.49 -25.90 -14.74
CA VAL A 36 25.28 -24.66 -13.98
C VAL A 36 24.14 -24.83 -12.97
N ALA A 37 23.03 -25.45 -13.38
CA ALA A 37 21.91 -25.72 -12.49
C ALA A 37 22.30 -26.67 -11.33
N ASP A 38 23.10 -27.70 -11.63
CA ASP A 38 23.51 -28.72 -10.67
C ASP A 38 24.59 -28.21 -9.69
N GLU A 39 25.58 -27.48 -10.19
CA GLU A 39 26.74 -27.06 -9.39
C GLU A 39 26.65 -25.63 -8.83
N TRP A 40 25.81 -24.77 -9.41
CA TRP A 40 25.61 -23.39 -8.96
C TRP A 40 24.12 -23.07 -8.74
N PRO A 41 23.47 -23.73 -7.75
CA PRO A 41 22.04 -23.60 -7.52
C PRO A 41 21.59 -22.19 -7.08
N GLN A 42 22.53 -21.32 -6.69
CA GLN A 42 22.25 -19.92 -6.36
C GLN A 42 22.22 -19.00 -7.59
N ALA A 43 22.66 -19.48 -8.75
CA ALA A 43 22.53 -18.72 -10.00
C ALA A 43 21.07 -18.68 -10.44
N ASP A 44 20.61 -17.51 -10.87
CA ASP A 44 19.33 -17.40 -11.58
C ASP A 44 19.55 -17.80 -13.04
N LEU A 45 19.44 -19.10 -13.33
CA LEU A 45 19.58 -19.63 -14.69
C LEU A 45 18.26 -19.51 -15.47
N ARG A 46 18.27 -18.76 -16.57
CA ARG A 46 17.14 -18.57 -17.48
C ARG A 46 17.44 -19.17 -18.85
N ILE A 47 16.62 -20.15 -19.24
CA ILE A 47 16.70 -20.76 -20.57
C ILE A 47 15.76 -20.03 -21.54
N PHE A 48 16.30 -19.64 -22.69
CA PHE A 48 15.60 -18.89 -23.73
C PHE A 48 15.19 -19.84 -24.85
N PRO A 49 13.88 -20.12 -25.02
CA PRO A 49 13.41 -20.89 -26.16
C PRO A 49 13.65 -20.09 -27.46
N LYS A 50 13.98 -20.76 -28.57
CA LYS A 50 14.23 -20.13 -29.87
C LYS A 50 15.42 -19.17 -29.92
N ALA A 51 16.38 -19.35 -29.00
CA ALA A 51 17.64 -18.63 -29.01
C ALA A 51 18.81 -19.62 -28.99
N GLY A 52 19.88 -19.29 -29.72
CA GLY A 52 21.15 -19.99 -29.79
C GLY A 52 22.19 -19.41 -28.83
N HIS A 53 23.42 -19.26 -29.31
CA HIS A 53 24.55 -18.89 -28.46
C HIS A 53 24.49 -17.46 -27.93
N TRP A 54 23.79 -16.56 -28.64
CA TRP A 54 23.78 -15.15 -28.33
C TRP A 54 22.34 -14.66 -28.09
N PRO A 55 21.68 -15.09 -26.99
CA PRO A 55 20.30 -14.72 -26.71
C PRO A 55 20.08 -13.20 -26.68
N GLN A 56 21.09 -12.42 -26.30
CA GLN A 56 21.03 -10.94 -26.31
C GLN A 56 20.95 -10.32 -27.71
N PHE A 57 21.43 -11.00 -28.76
CA PHE A 57 21.31 -10.54 -30.15
C PHE A 57 20.09 -11.16 -30.84
N GLU A 58 19.75 -12.40 -30.49
CA GLU A 58 18.69 -13.17 -31.12
C GLU A 58 17.30 -12.85 -30.55
N THR A 59 17.23 -12.59 -29.24
CA THR A 59 16.01 -12.27 -28.49
C THR A 59 16.20 -11.04 -27.58
N PRO A 60 16.59 -9.89 -28.13
CA PRO A 60 17.08 -8.74 -27.37
C PRO A 60 16.08 -8.24 -26.34
N GLU A 61 14.79 -8.15 -26.68
CA GLU A 61 13.75 -7.68 -25.75
C GLU A 61 13.58 -8.62 -24.55
N ALA A 62 13.58 -9.93 -24.80
CA ALA A 62 13.44 -10.93 -23.75
C ALA A 62 14.68 -10.96 -22.84
N THR A 63 15.88 -10.85 -23.42
CA THR A 63 17.13 -10.82 -22.65
C THR A 63 17.20 -9.57 -21.80
N ARG A 64 16.95 -8.40 -22.40
CA ARG A 64 16.94 -7.12 -21.70
C ARG A 64 15.91 -7.10 -20.58
N ARG A 65 14.73 -7.68 -20.83
CA ARG A 65 13.73 -7.91 -19.79
C ARG A 65 14.40 -8.67 -18.63
N GLN A 66 14.87 -9.90 -18.82
CA GLN A 66 15.49 -10.68 -17.73
C GLN A 66 16.58 -9.93 -16.96
N VAL A 67 17.48 -9.23 -17.66
CA VAL A 67 18.51 -8.38 -17.04
C VAL A 67 17.89 -7.28 -16.17
N ALA A 68 16.89 -6.56 -16.68
CA ALA A 68 16.22 -5.49 -15.95
C ALA A 68 15.49 -6.00 -14.69
N ALA A 69 14.85 -7.17 -14.68
CA ALA A 69 14.28 -7.69 -13.42
C ALA A 69 15.37 -8.08 -12.44
N TYR A 70 16.42 -8.73 -12.94
CA TYR A 70 17.52 -9.17 -12.11
C TYR A 70 18.20 -8.00 -11.39
N LEU A 71 18.43 -6.91 -12.11
CA LEU A 71 19.00 -5.66 -11.58
C LEU A 71 17.98 -4.80 -10.84
N GLY A 72 16.69 -5.09 -11.00
CA GLY A 72 15.64 -4.31 -10.39
C GLY A 72 15.34 -2.96 -11.06
N LEU A 73 15.62 -2.83 -12.35
CA LEU A 73 15.40 -1.62 -13.13
C LEU A 73 13.93 -1.47 -13.56
N PRO A 74 13.44 -0.23 -13.77
CA PRO A 74 12.15 0.01 -14.40
C PRO A 74 12.10 -0.64 -15.79
N ARG A 75 11.01 -1.34 -16.10
CA ARG A 75 10.83 -2.01 -17.39
C ARG A 75 9.82 -1.33 -18.31
N SER A 76 9.08 -0.33 -17.82
CA SER A 76 8.15 0.46 -18.63
C SER A 76 8.79 1.77 -19.08
N SER A 77 9.60 1.70 -20.13
CA SER A 77 9.64 2.78 -21.09
C SER A 77 9.41 2.17 -22.47
N ALA A 78 8.58 2.80 -23.30
CA ALA A 78 8.57 2.52 -24.73
C ALA A 78 9.93 2.84 -25.39
N GLU A 79 10.84 3.46 -24.62
CA GLU A 79 12.17 3.88 -24.99
C GLU A 79 13.21 3.14 -24.15
N LEU A 80 13.37 1.85 -24.45
CA LEU A 80 14.35 0.96 -23.81
C LEU A 80 15.82 1.33 -24.12
N TYR A 81 16.02 2.45 -24.80
CA TYR A 81 17.27 3.04 -25.26
C TYR A 81 17.59 4.37 -24.58
N ALA A 82 16.69 4.91 -23.75
CA ALA A 82 16.99 6.06 -22.91
C ALA A 82 17.77 5.56 -21.69
N PRO A 83 19.04 5.96 -21.50
CA PRO A 83 19.73 5.74 -20.25
C PRO A 83 18.93 6.40 -19.12
N VAL A 84 18.77 5.71 -17.99
CA VAL A 84 18.38 6.36 -16.74
C VAL A 84 19.48 7.38 -16.46
N ASP A 85 19.13 8.67 -16.43
CA ASP A 85 20.10 9.71 -16.17
C ASP A 85 20.54 9.70 -14.69
N ASP A 86 21.67 10.33 -14.38
CA ASP A 86 22.20 10.35 -13.00
C ASP A 86 21.20 11.00 -12.03
N GLU A 87 20.33 11.89 -12.51
CA GLU A 87 19.31 12.57 -11.72
C GLU A 87 18.15 11.63 -11.36
N GLU A 88 17.67 10.84 -12.33
CA GLU A 88 16.65 9.81 -12.18
C GLU A 88 17.12 8.70 -11.24
N LEU A 89 18.40 8.29 -11.33
CA LEU A 89 18.98 7.33 -10.39
C LEU A 89 18.95 7.86 -8.94
N VAL A 90 19.34 9.12 -8.75
CA VAL A 90 19.30 9.79 -7.44
C VAL A 90 17.87 9.88 -6.92
N GLN A 91 16.89 10.19 -7.77
CA GLN A 91 15.47 10.22 -7.39
C GLN A 91 14.97 8.83 -6.98
N ILE A 92 15.35 7.77 -7.69
CA ILE A 92 14.99 6.39 -7.33
C ILE A 92 15.58 6.02 -5.98
N GLU A 93 16.84 6.36 -5.71
CA GLU A 93 17.48 6.10 -4.42
C GLU A 93 16.79 6.86 -3.28
N GLN A 94 16.46 8.13 -3.49
CA GLN A 94 15.73 8.96 -2.51
C GLN A 94 14.35 8.36 -2.21
N ALA A 95 13.58 8.02 -3.24
CA ALA A 95 12.30 7.35 -3.09
C ALA A 95 12.45 6.00 -2.38
N ALA A 96 13.45 5.19 -2.71
CA ALA A 96 13.71 3.90 -2.05
C ALA A 96 14.06 4.04 -0.57
N ASN A 97 14.80 5.09 -0.20
CA ASN A 97 15.10 5.41 1.19
C ASN A 97 13.85 5.88 1.95
N PHE A 98 13.03 6.71 1.31
CA PHE A 98 11.73 7.12 1.86
C PHE A 98 10.80 5.92 2.08
N LEU A 99 10.69 5.01 1.10
CA LEU A 99 9.80 3.85 1.16
C LEU A 99 10.06 2.97 2.39
N ALA A 100 11.28 3.00 2.96
CA ALA A 100 11.61 2.28 4.20
C ALA A 100 10.72 2.66 5.39
N HIS A 101 10.07 3.83 5.32
CA HIS A 101 9.19 4.38 6.36
C HIS A 101 7.77 4.58 5.83
N SER A 102 7.32 3.70 4.93
CA SER A 102 6.00 3.76 4.31
C SER A 102 5.21 2.46 4.51
N ASP A 103 3.88 2.57 4.42
CA ASP A 103 2.95 1.46 4.49
C ASP A 103 3.28 0.32 3.52
N VAL A 104 3.94 0.61 2.39
CA VAL A 104 4.27 -0.35 1.33
C VAL A 104 5.70 -0.91 1.40
N GLY A 105 6.63 -0.17 1.98
CA GLY A 105 8.06 -0.53 1.98
C GLY A 105 8.60 -1.08 3.30
N ASN A 106 7.75 -1.16 4.34
CA ASN A 106 8.08 -1.85 5.58
C ASN A 106 8.53 -3.29 5.31
N ASP A 107 9.55 -3.76 6.04
CA ASP A 107 10.14 -5.11 5.92
C ASP A 107 10.70 -5.49 4.53
N LEU A 108 10.92 -4.52 3.66
CA LEU A 108 11.63 -4.70 2.39
C LEU A 108 13.09 -4.27 2.52
N ASN A 109 14.00 -5.00 1.88
CA ASN A 109 15.40 -4.59 1.81
C ASN A 109 15.60 -3.44 0.80
N LEU A 110 16.79 -2.82 0.78
CA LEU A 110 17.06 -1.67 -0.10
C LEU A 110 16.84 -2.00 -1.58
N ALA A 111 17.33 -3.13 -2.07
CA ALA A 111 17.16 -3.53 -3.47
C ALA A 111 15.68 -3.68 -3.84
N GLN A 112 14.88 -4.29 -2.97
CA GLN A 112 13.44 -4.42 -3.13
C GLN A 112 12.74 -3.06 -3.17
N ARG A 113 13.15 -2.11 -2.33
CA ARG A 113 12.59 -0.75 -2.34
C ARG A 113 13.01 0.04 -3.57
N MET A 114 14.25 -0.10 -4.04
CA MET A 114 14.72 0.50 -5.29
C MET A 114 13.88 0.01 -6.47
N ARG A 115 13.53 -1.28 -6.51
CA ARG A 115 12.65 -1.85 -7.53
C ARG A 115 11.26 -1.24 -7.57
N ILE A 116 10.68 -1.00 -6.39
CA ILE A 116 9.37 -0.35 -6.27
C ILE A 116 9.48 1.13 -6.64
N ALA A 117 10.48 1.84 -6.10
CA ALA A 117 10.75 3.24 -6.38
C ALA A 117 10.92 3.50 -7.88
N ALA A 118 11.64 2.63 -8.57
CA ALA A 118 11.78 2.63 -10.02
C ALA A 118 10.45 2.53 -10.79
N GLN A 119 9.41 1.91 -10.21
CA GLN A 119 8.09 1.87 -10.82
C GLN A 119 7.26 3.13 -10.53
N CYS A 120 7.65 3.96 -9.57
CA CYS A 120 6.87 5.11 -9.16
C CYS A 120 7.13 6.34 -10.03
N GLN A 121 6.10 7.15 -10.26
CA GLN A 121 6.25 8.51 -10.77
C GLN A 121 6.16 9.50 -9.61
N HIS A 122 6.99 10.54 -9.64
CA HIS A 122 6.95 11.59 -8.63
C HIS A 122 6.00 12.71 -9.08
N ARG A 123 4.99 13.05 -8.28
CA ARG A 123 4.07 14.15 -8.57
C ARG A 123 4.00 15.12 -7.39
N VAL A 124 4.03 16.42 -7.70
CA VAL A 124 3.98 17.51 -6.71
C VAL A 124 2.71 18.31 -6.93
N PHE A 125 1.96 18.51 -5.85
CA PHE A 125 0.68 19.19 -5.82
C PHE A 125 0.74 20.41 -4.92
N LYS A 126 0.18 21.52 -5.39
CA LYS A 126 0.05 22.76 -4.62
C LYS A 126 -1.03 22.61 -3.55
N PRO A 127 -1.03 23.47 -2.50
CA PRO A 127 -2.09 23.47 -1.51
C PRO A 127 -3.48 23.57 -2.13
N GLY A 128 -4.38 22.65 -1.74
CA GLY A 128 -5.77 22.60 -2.22
C GLY A 128 -5.95 22.03 -3.63
N GLU A 129 -4.88 21.58 -4.30
CA GLU A 129 -4.99 20.96 -5.62
C GLU A 129 -5.61 19.56 -5.53
N VAL A 130 -6.49 19.24 -6.48
CA VAL A 130 -7.15 17.93 -6.55
C VAL A 130 -6.15 16.91 -7.12
N ILE A 131 -5.94 15.83 -6.37
CA ILE A 131 -5.06 14.71 -6.73
C ILE A 131 -5.86 13.64 -7.48
N ALA A 132 -7.07 13.34 -7.01
CA ALA A 132 -8.00 12.42 -7.66
C ALA A 132 -9.45 12.78 -7.27
N GLU A 133 -10.38 12.56 -8.19
CA GLU A 133 -11.81 12.84 -8.01
C GLU A 133 -12.58 11.56 -7.68
N ALA A 134 -13.59 11.66 -6.82
CA ALA A 134 -14.53 10.59 -6.51
C ALA A 134 -15.35 10.19 -7.75
N ALA A 135 -15.87 8.96 -7.78
CA ALA A 135 -16.69 8.42 -8.87
C ALA A 135 -16.00 8.36 -10.25
N VAL A 136 -14.69 8.65 -10.31
CA VAL A 136 -13.87 8.46 -11.51
C VAL A 136 -13.14 7.13 -11.39
N LYS A 137 -13.01 6.38 -12.49
CA LYS A 137 -12.14 5.19 -12.51
C LYS A 137 -10.70 5.59 -12.24
N GLY A 138 -10.00 4.81 -11.42
CA GLY A 138 -8.62 5.12 -11.08
C GLY A 138 -7.76 3.88 -10.95
N ASP A 139 -6.69 3.83 -11.75
CA ASP A 139 -5.77 2.69 -11.83
C ASP A 139 -4.46 2.93 -11.06
N GLU A 140 -4.39 3.99 -10.25
CA GLU A 140 -3.18 4.42 -9.57
C GLU A 140 -3.33 4.31 -8.04
N LEU A 141 -2.24 3.91 -7.38
CA LEU A 141 -2.02 4.03 -5.94
C LEU A 141 -1.12 5.24 -5.66
N PHE A 142 -1.41 5.99 -4.60
CA PHE A 142 -0.58 7.10 -4.14
C PHE A 142 0.08 6.77 -2.81
N ILE A 143 1.37 7.06 -2.68
CA ILE A 143 2.12 7.01 -1.43
C ILE A 143 2.53 8.44 -1.09
N ILE A 144 2.07 8.96 0.05
CA ILE A 144 2.34 10.35 0.44
C ILE A 144 3.81 10.44 0.88
N GLN A 145 4.63 11.18 0.15
CA GLN A 145 6.05 11.37 0.46
C GLN A 145 6.28 12.58 1.37
N GLU A 146 5.64 13.71 1.05
CA GLU A 146 5.73 14.94 1.85
C GLU A 146 4.36 15.64 1.90
N GLY A 147 4.15 16.45 2.94
CA GLY A 147 2.89 17.14 3.17
C GLY A 147 1.77 16.21 3.62
N THR A 148 0.54 16.52 3.23
CA THR A 148 -0.66 15.77 3.63
C THR A 148 -1.66 15.69 2.49
N VAL A 149 -2.45 14.62 2.47
CA VAL A 149 -3.57 14.46 1.55
C VAL A 149 -4.87 14.36 2.36
N GLU A 150 -5.81 15.23 2.06
CA GLU A 150 -7.13 15.28 2.68
C GLU A 150 -8.13 14.48 1.84
N VAL A 151 -8.94 13.65 2.51
CA VAL A 151 -9.92 12.77 1.89
C VAL A 151 -11.31 13.34 2.14
N TYR A 152 -12.02 13.67 1.07
CA TYR A 152 -13.37 14.24 1.13
C TYR A 152 -14.38 13.30 0.49
N LYS A 153 -15.58 13.23 1.07
CA LYS A 153 -16.69 12.46 0.50
C LYS A 153 -17.93 13.33 0.45
N ASP A 154 -18.65 13.23 -0.67
CA ASP A 154 -20.00 13.76 -0.78
C ASP A 154 -20.98 12.84 -0.01
N PRO A 155 -21.67 13.33 1.03
CA PRO A 155 -22.59 12.53 1.83
C PRO A 155 -23.83 12.06 1.06
N ASP A 156 -24.24 12.74 0.00
CA ASP A 156 -25.53 12.49 -0.67
C ASP A 156 -25.40 11.75 -2.01
N GLY A 157 -24.18 11.63 -2.58
CA GLY A 157 -23.94 10.91 -3.84
C GLY A 157 -24.72 11.46 -5.04
N LEU A 158 -25.26 12.67 -4.92
CA LEU A 158 -26.07 13.34 -5.93
C LEU A 158 -25.18 14.20 -6.83
N GLU A 159 -24.74 13.59 -7.93
CA GLU A 159 -24.03 14.15 -9.09
C GLU A 159 -22.76 14.97 -8.81
N PRO A 160 -21.60 14.58 -9.42
CA PRO A 160 -20.39 15.38 -9.34
C PRO A 160 -20.62 16.78 -9.96
N GLY A 161 -20.40 17.83 -9.17
CA GLY A 161 -20.34 19.21 -9.65
C GLY A 161 -21.37 20.19 -9.07
N LEU A 162 -22.27 19.78 -8.16
CA LEU A 162 -23.25 20.68 -7.56
C LEU A 162 -23.07 20.79 -6.04
N SER A 163 -22.48 21.91 -5.61
CA SER A 163 -22.38 22.47 -4.26
C SER A 163 -21.16 22.07 -3.39
N SER A 164 -20.18 22.97 -3.38
CA SER A 164 -18.98 23.00 -2.52
C SER A 164 -19.25 23.25 -1.02
N HIS A 165 -20.48 23.06 -0.52
CA HIS A 165 -20.84 23.43 0.86
C HIS A 165 -21.04 22.26 1.82
N GLN A 166 -20.96 21.01 1.35
CA GLN A 166 -21.23 19.83 2.19
C GLN A 166 -20.26 18.65 2.00
N GLN A 167 -19.07 18.87 1.44
CA GLN A 167 -18.05 17.82 1.44
C GLN A 167 -17.63 17.49 2.88
N GLN A 168 -17.83 16.23 3.28
CA GLN A 168 -17.44 15.75 4.59
C GLN A 168 -15.96 15.34 4.55
N HIS A 169 -15.13 16.02 5.35
CA HIS A 169 -13.73 15.62 5.55
C HIS A 169 -13.68 14.30 6.32
N MET A 170 -13.24 13.23 5.66
CA MET A 170 -13.18 11.88 6.21
C MET A 170 -11.87 11.61 6.95
N ALA A 171 -10.74 12.00 6.37
CA ALA A 171 -9.42 11.71 6.91
C ALA A 171 -8.35 12.65 6.36
N THR A 172 -7.28 12.85 7.15
CA THR A 172 -6.05 13.47 6.69
C THR A 172 -4.93 12.43 6.71
N LEU A 173 -4.38 12.13 5.55
CA LEU A 173 -3.30 11.19 5.34
C LEU A 173 -1.96 11.92 5.38
N ARG A 174 -0.95 11.28 5.96
CA ARG A 174 0.37 11.84 6.22
C ARG A 174 1.45 11.07 5.46
N SER A 175 2.65 11.64 5.45
CA SER A 175 3.88 11.00 4.97
C SER A 175 3.96 9.51 5.38
N GLY A 176 4.28 8.66 4.41
CA GLY A 176 4.39 7.21 4.54
C GLY A 176 3.08 6.44 4.32
N GLN A 177 1.91 7.09 4.43
CA GLN A 177 0.64 6.43 4.22
C GLN A 177 0.32 6.26 2.74
N ILE A 178 -0.52 5.27 2.41
CA ILE A 178 -1.04 5.10 1.04
C ILE A 178 -2.53 5.43 0.91
N THR A 179 -2.96 5.73 -0.32
CA THR A 179 -4.36 5.92 -0.69
C THR A 179 -4.62 5.60 -2.16
N GLY A 180 -5.89 5.45 -2.54
CA GLY A 180 -6.28 5.06 -3.89
C GLY A 180 -6.15 3.55 -4.16
N GLU A 181 -5.83 2.75 -3.14
CA GLU A 181 -5.59 1.32 -3.29
C GLU A 181 -6.83 0.55 -3.71
N LEU A 182 -8.03 0.98 -3.30
CA LEU A 182 -9.28 0.27 -3.60
C LEU A 182 -9.52 0.22 -5.11
N ALA A 183 -9.66 1.39 -5.74
CA ALA A 183 -9.89 1.50 -7.18
C ALA A 183 -8.78 0.83 -8.00
N MET A 184 -7.52 0.94 -7.56
CA MET A 184 -6.40 0.27 -8.25
C MET A 184 -6.49 -1.27 -8.18
N LEU A 185 -6.94 -1.83 -7.05
CA LEU A 185 -7.04 -3.27 -6.84
C LEU A 185 -8.29 -3.89 -7.45
N ASP A 186 -9.45 -3.25 -7.28
CA ASP A 186 -10.75 -3.77 -7.73
C ASP A 186 -11.20 -3.26 -9.11
N GLN A 187 -10.46 -2.30 -9.69
CA GLN A 187 -10.77 -1.62 -10.96
C GLN A 187 -12.11 -0.88 -10.96
N GLY A 188 -12.55 -0.48 -9.77
CA GLY A 188 -13.74 0.33 -9.54
C GLY A 188 -13.48 1.83 -9.64
N GLU A 189 -14.47 2.59 -9.18
CA GLU A 189 -14.40 4.04 -9.08
C GLU A 189 -13.74 4.46 -7.75
N ARG A 190 -13.13 5.65 -7.75
CA ARG A 190 -12.61 6.27 -6.53
C ARG A 190 -13.75 6.50 -5.53
N SER A 191 -13.53 6.06 -4.29
CA SER A 191 -14.52 6.15 -3.21
C SER A 191 -14.67 7.54 -2.60
N ALA A 192 -13.73 8.45 -2.88
CA ALA A 192 -13.59 9.75 -2.26
C ALA A 192 -12.67 10.64 -3.09
N ASP A 193 -12.83 11.96 -2.94
CA ASP A 193 -11.92 12.96 -3.48
C ASP A 193 -10.63 12.97 -2.65
N LEU A 194 -9.50 13.17 -3.32
CA LEU A 194 -8.20 13.36 -2.72
C LEU A 194 -7.71 14.76 -3.05
N VAL A 195 -7.43 15.56 -2.03
CA VAL A 195 -7.01 16.95 -2.18
C VAL A 195 -5.71 17.17 -1.40
N ALA A 196 -4.75 17.87 -2.00
CA ALA A 196 -3.52 18.25 -1.31
C ALA A 196 -3.84 19.19 -0.14
N GLY A 197 -3.26 18.91 1.03
CA GLY A 197 -3.47 19.70 2.24
C GLY A 197 -2.82 21.09 2.17
N ARG A 198 -2.85 21.81 3.30
CA ARG A 198 -2.46 23.22 3.38
C ARG A 198 -1.01 23.53 2.99
N ASP A 199 -0.10 22.58 3.20
CA ASP A 199 1.32 22.74 2.87
C ASP A 199 1.66 22.16 1.48
N GLY A 200 0.65 21.71 0.72
CA GLY A 200 0.82 20.94 -0.51
C GLY A 200 1.07 19.46 -0.22
N ALA A 201 1.36 18.72 -1.28
CA ALA A 201 1.70 17.31 -1.18
C ALA A 201 2.67 16.88 -2.27
N THR A 202 3.65 16.06 -1.89
CA THR A 202 4.48 15.31 -2.83
C THR A 202 4.12 13.84 -2.69
N VAL A 203 3.83 13.17 -3.80
CA VAL A 203 3.39 11.78 -3.80
C VAL A 203 4.15 10.94 -4.81
N LEU A 204 4.39 9.68 -4.44
CA LEU A 204 4.80 8.64 -5.38
C LEU A 204 3.55 7.96 -5.93
N VAL A 205 3.44 7.89 -7.26
CA VAL A 205 2.32 7.29 -7.97
C VAL A 205 2.75 5.93 -8.52
N LEU A 206 2.06 4.87 -8.13
CA LEU A 206 2.25 3.52 -8.65
C LEU A 206 1.01 3.11 -9.45
N GLU A 207 1.17 2.98 -10.76
CA GLU A 207 0.13 2.50 -11.66
C GLU A 207 -0.07 0.98 -11.54
N ARG A 208 -1.31 0.53 -11.75
CA ARG A 208 -1.70 -0.88 -11.73
C ARG A 208 -0.85 -1.73 -12.66
N GLU A 209 -0.66 -1.30 -13.90
CA GLU A 209 0.10 -2.06 -14.89
C GLU A 209 1.55 -2.27 -14.45
N ARG A 210 2.16 -1.25 -13.83
CA ARG A 210 3.52 -1.34 -13.28
C ARG A 210 3.59 -2.28 -12.08
N LEU A 211 2.59 -2.25 -11.19
CA LEU A 211 2.50 -3.20 -10.08
C LEU A 211 2.35 -4.64 -10.59
N LEU A 212 1.48 -4.89 -11.56
CA LEU A 212 1.28 -6.23 -12.13
C LEU A 212 2.56 -6.73 -12.81
N THR A 213 3.22 -5.87 -13.59
CA THR A 213 4.53 -6.17 -14.19
C THR A 213 5.57 -6.53 -13.12
N LEU A 214 5.63 -5.76 -12.02
CA LEU A 214 6.54 -6.06 -10.91
C LEU A 214 6.25 -7.42 -10.26
N CYS A 215 4.97 -7.78 -10.10
CA CYS A 215 4.55 -9.08 -9.55
C CYS A 215 4.90 -10.25 -10.47
N GLU A 216 4.75 -10.09 -11.78
CA GLU A 216 5.17 -11.09 -12.78
C GLU A 216 6.70 -11.28 -12.77
N ASP A 217 7.43 -10.20 -12.52
CA ASP A 217 8.88 -10.16 -12.58
C ASP A 217 9.58 -10.68 -11.33
N ASP A 218 8.97 -10.45 -10.17
CA ASP A 218 9.43 -10.97 -8.89
C ASP A 218 8.22 -11.24 -8.02
N ALA A 219 7.75 -12.48 -8.09
CA ALA A 219 6.60 -12.93 -7.32
C ALA A 219 6.82 -12.79 -5.81
N VAL A 220 8.06 -12.88 -5.31
CA VAL A 220 8.35 -12.72 -3.87
C VAL A 220 8.18 -11.26 -3.46
N LEU A 221 8.76 -10.33 -4.22
CA LEU A 221 8.59 -8.89 -3.99
C LEU A 221 7.13 -8.46 -4.17
N GLY A 222 6.49 -8.90 -5.26
CA GLY A 222 5.09 -8.65 -5.54
C GLY A 222 4.18 -9.13 -4.40
N THR A 223 4.40 -10.35 -3.90
CA THR A 223 3.65 -10.88 -2.75
C THR A 223 3.85 -10.03 -1.50
N ARG A 224 5.09 -9.61 -1.21
CA ARG A 224 5.38 -8.75 -0.04
C ARG A 224 4.72 -7.38 -0.18
N LEU A 225 4.78 -6.76 -1.35
CA LEU A 225 4.15 -5.48 -1.61
C LEU A 225 2.62 -5.56 -1.46
N LEU A 226 1.99 -6.57 -2.07
CA LEU A 226 0.56 -6.81 -1.92
C LEU A 226 0.17 -7.08 -0.47
N TRP A 227 0.99 -7.83 0.28
CA TRP A 227 0.79 -8.05 1.70
C TRP A 227 0.84 -6.75 2.50
N ASN A 228 1.81 -5.89 2.23
CA ASN A 228 1.95 -4.59 2.88
C ASN A 228 0.74 -3.67 2.60
N ILE A 229 0.27 -3.63 1.34
CA ILE A 229 -0.97 -2.92 0.97
C ILE A 229 -2.17 -3.48 1.75
N ALA A 230 -2.31 -4.82 1.81
CA ALA A 230 -3.39 -5.47 2.54
C ALA A 230 -3.35 -5.17 4.06
N GLN A 231 -2.16 -5.11 4.66
CA GLN A 231 -1.98 -4.72 6.06
C GLN A 231 -2.39 -3.26 6.30
N ALA A 232 -1.99 -2.34 5.42
CA ALA A 232 -2.39 -0.94 5.49
C ALA A 232 -3.91 -0.77 5.38
N MET A 233 -4.55 -1.50 4.46
CA MET A 233 -6.01 -1.55 4.34
C MET A 233 -6.68 -2.11 5.60
N SER A 234 -6.17 -3.23 6.14
CA SER A 234 -6.69 -3.83 7.37
C SER A 234 -6.59 -2.88 8.57
N GLY A 235 -5.50 -2.11 8.65
CA GLY A 235 -5.34 -1.04 9.63
C GLY A 235 -6.41 0.05 9.48
N ARG A 236 -6.64 0.51 8.25
CA ARG A 236 -7.67 1.53 7.95
C ARG A 236 -9.09 1.05 8.23
N VAL A 237 -9.44 -0.18 7.85
CA VAL A 237 -10.76 -0.77 8.17
C VAL A 237 -10.97 -0.83 9.68
N ARG A 238 -9.98 -1.31 10.44
CA ARG A 238 -10.06 -1.35 11.91
C ARG A 238 -10.23 0.05 12.51
N TYR A 239 -9.53 1.05 11.98
CA TYR A 239 -9.65 2.43 12.43
C TYR A 239 -11.05 3.00 12.17
N ILE A 240 -11.60 2.79 10.97
CA ILE A 240 -12.96 3.23 10.60
C ILE A 240 -14.00 2.55 11.49
N LEU A 241 -13.91 1.23 11.68
CA LEU A 241 -14.81 0.49 12.57
C LEU A 241 -14.73 0.99 14.02
N TRP A 242 -13.54 1.33 14.51
CA TRP A 242 -13.36 1.91 15.83
C TRP A 242 -14.03 3.30 15.94
N GLN A 243 -13.88 4.15 14.93
CA GLN A 243 -14.53 5.47 14.91
C GLN A 243 -16.06 5.36 14.92
N LEU A 244 -16.62 4.47 14.10
CA LEU A 244 -18.07 4.23 14.03
C LEU A 244 -18.64 3.75 15.36
N ASN A 245 -18.03 2.72 15.97
CA ASN A 245 -18.43 2.23 17.29
C ASN A 245 -18.38 3.34 18.35
N ARG A 246 -17.35 4.18 18.32
CA ARG A 246 -17.20 5.29 19.27
C ARG A 246 -18.28 6.37 19.07
N ALA A 247 -18.65 6.66 17.83
CA ALA A 247 -19.74 7.60 17.53
C ALA A 247 -21.10 7.05 17.99
N GLU A 248 -21.36 5.76 17.79
CA GLU A 248 -22.58 5.09 18.23
C GLU A 248 -22.70 5.09 19.76
N GLN A 249 -21.63 4.71 20.47
CA GLN A 249 -21.59 4.73 21.95
C GLN A 249 -21.86 6.13 22.52
N ARG A 250 -21.29 7.18 21.89
CA ARG A 250 -21.56 8.57 22.28
C ARG A 250 -23.03 8.95 22.07
N ARG A 251 -23.61 8.56 20.94
CA ARG A 251 -25.02 8.82 20.63
C ARG A 251 -25.95 8.12 21.63
N LEU A 252 -25.67 6.86 21.96
CA LEU A 252 -26.42 6.11 22.98
C LEU A 252 -26.28 6.72 24.37
N ALA A 253 -25.09 7.20 24.74
CA ALA A 253 -24.86 7.88 26.01
C ALA A 253 -25.68 9.20 26.11
N VAL A 254 -25.71 10.01 25.05
CA VAL A 254 -26.51 11.24 24.99
C VAL A 254 -28.02 10.93 25.08
N GLN A 255 -28.50 9.90 24.37
CA GLN A 255 -29.90 9.48 24.45
C GLN A 255 -30.29 9.01 25.86
N ARG A 256 -29.42 8.23 26.54
CA ARG A 256 -29.65 7.82 27.94
C ARG A 256 -29.66 9.01 28.89
N GLN A 257 -28.80 9.99 28.67
CA GLN A 257 -28.72 11.19 29.50
C GLN A 257 -29.94 12.10 29.32
N GLN A 258 -30.47 12.24 28.09
CA GLN A 258 -31.72 12.95 27.83
C GLN A 258 -32.94 12.24 28.41
N ALA A 259 -33.01 10.90 28.31
CA ALA A 259 -34.07 10.11 28.91
C ALA A 259 -34.08 10.19 30.47
N GLY A 260 -32.90 10.29 31.10
CA GLY A 260 -32.78 10.43 32.55
C GLY A 260 -33.07 11.83 33.11
N VAL A 261 -33.07 12.89 32.28
CA VAL A 261 -33.42 14.26 32.71
C VAL A 261 -34.94 14.48 32.72
N ASP A 262 -35.68 13.79 31.84
CA ASP A 262 -37.14 13.92 31.71
C ASP A 262 -37.90 13.31 32.91
N GLU A 263 -37.32 12.33 33.61
CA GLU A 263 -37.91 11.74 34.83
C GLU A 263 -37.80 12.63 36.08
N THR A 264 -36.90 13.64 36.09
CA THR A 264 -36.70 14.52 37.26
C THR A 264 -37.63 15.75 37.32
N LEU A 265 -38.49 15.97 36.31
CA LEU A 265 -39.31 17.19 36.20
C LEU A 265 -40.79 17.03 36.61
N VAL A 266 -41.21 15.88 37.12
CA VAL A 266 -42.59 15.68 37.61
C VAL A 266 -42.63 15.63 39.14
N VAL A 267 -42.66 16.80 39.79
CA VAL A 267 -43.11 16.92 41.19
C VAL A 267 -44.43 17.69 41.21
N PRO A 268 -45.58 17.05 41.47
CA PRO A 268 -46.81 17.79 41.67
C PRO A 268 -46.89 18.33 43.11
N ALA A 269 -47.35 19.58 43.21
CA ALA A 269 -47.51 20.33 44.43
C ALA A 269 -48.63 19.77 45.33
N SER A 270 -48.31 19.69 46.63
CA SER A 270 -49.15 19.94 47.82
C SER A 270 -50.55 19.30 47.93
N LYS A 271 -50.74 18.51 48.99
CA LYS A 271 -51.92 18.64 49.87
C LYS A 271 -51.57 18.47 51.35
N VAL A 272 -52.29 19.26 52.13
CA VAL A 272 -52.14 19.63 53.54
C VAL A 272 -52.77 18.59 54.49
N ARG A 273 -52.15 18.42 55.67
CA ARG A 273 -52.60 17.90 56.98
C ARG A 273 -53.93 17.16 57.12
N GLU A 274 -53.88 16.01 57.80
CA GLU A 274 -54.49 15.67 59.12
C GLU A 274 -54.01 14.24 59.45
N GLY A 275 -53.35 13.91 60.57
CA GLY A 275 -53.86 13.90 61.94
C GLY A 275 -53.85 12.44 62.44
N GLY A 276 -53.07 12.09 63.49
CA GLY A 276 -53.27 10.82 64.21
C GLY A 276 -52.04 10.04 64.69
N LYS A 277 -51.67 10.27 65.95
CA LYS A 277 -51.21 9.31 66.99
C LYS A 277 -50.01 8.36 66.72
N ARG A 278 -48.97 8.53 67.57
CA ARG A 278 -47.97 7.53 68.00
C ARG A 278 -48.64 6.30 68.66
N PRO A 279 -48.02 5.09 68.65
CA PRO A 279 -46.97 4.72 69.63
C PRO A 279 -45.84 3.81 69.04
N SER A 280 -44.57 4.07 69.38
CA SER A 280 -43.70 3.34 70.34
C SER A 280 -42.91 2.13 69.79
N ARG A 281 -41.58 2.32 69.72
CA ARG A 281 -40.47 1.40 70.05
C ARG A 281 -40.58 -0.09 69.67
N GLN A 282 -39.65 -0.53 68.81
CA GLN A 282 -38.56 -1.46 69.18
C GLN A 282 -37.60 -1.70 67.98
N GLN A 283 -36.34 -1.36 68.20
CA GLN A 283 -35.13 -1.95 67.59
C GLN A 283 -34.72 -3.18 68.46
N PRO A 284 -33.66 -3.97 68.16
CA PRO A 284 -32.72 -3.93 67.03
C PRO A 284 -32.39 -5.35 66.48
N SER A 285 -31.30 -5.45 65.70
CA SER A 285 -30.43 -6.63 65.51
C SER A 285 -30.86 -7.52 64.34
N GLN A 286 -30.01 -7.97 63.41
CA GLN A 286 -28.58 -8.24 63.49
C GLN A 286 -28.07 -8.49 62.05
N TYR A 287 -26.89 -7.96 61.69
CA TYR A 287 -25.96 -8.58 60.71
C TYR A 287 -25.49 -9.96 61.26
N PRO A 288 -24.73 -10.83 60.55
CA PRO A 288 -24.05 -10.75 59.23
C PRO A 288 -24.42 -11.98 58.34
N LEU A 289 -23.96 -12.19 57.10
CA LEU A 289 -22.62 -12.26 56.51
C LEU A 289 -22.71 -12.01 54.99
#